data_AF-A0A4V2YHR1-F1
#
_entry.id   AF-A0A4V2YHR1-F1
#
_cell.length_a   1.000
_cell.length_b   1.000
_cell.length_c   1.000
_cell.angle_alpha   90.00
_cell.angle_beta   90.00
_cell.angle_gamma   90.00
#
_symmetry.space_group_name_H-M   'P 1'
#
loop_
_entity.id
_entity.type
_entity.pdbx_description
1 polymer ?
#
loop_
_entity_poly.entity_id
_entity_poly.type
_entity_poly.pdbx_seq_one_letter_code
_entity_poly.pdbx_strand_id
1 'polypeptide(L)'
;MTVSRDEYITGLRAIADLLEKIPELPHYDYGFPSFAVCGSDEEAFSRIDAAATALTEAGILFHRSVSPGGVSIEIAVAGMRYRFSRIDERRAAENEARRSYCGNVQAGDEQDGGVRG
;
A
#
# COMPACT_ATOMS: atom_id res chain seq x y z
N MET A 1 -9.80 20.00 14.11
CA MET A 1 -9.40 19.65 15.49
C MET A 1 -7.89 19.48 15.46
N THR A 2 -7.12 20.44 15.96
CA THR A 2 -5.65 20.43 15.86
C THR A 2 -5.07 19.50 16.92
N VAL A 3 -4.40 18.43 16.48
CA VAL A 3 -3.64 17.52 17.35
C VAL A 3 -2.61 18.35 18.12
N SER A 4 -2.61 18.24 19.44
CA SER A 4 -1.64 18.94 20.27
C SER A 4 -0.23 18.41 20.01
N ARG A 5 0.79 19.25 20.21
CA ARG A 5 2.20 18.86 20.03
C ARG A 5 2.55 17.63 20.87
N ASP A 6 1.96 17.50 22.05
CA ASP A 6 2.18 16.37 22.96
C ASP A 6 1.53 15.08 22.46
N GLU A 7 0.33 15.14 21.87
CA GLU A 7 -0.30 13.99 21.22
C GLU A 7 0.52 13.53 20.01
N TYR A 8 1.05 14.47 19.23
CA TYR A 8 1.92 14.16 18.09
C TYR A 8 3.22 13.46 18.52
N ILE A 9 3.90 13.98 19.55
CA ILE A 9 5.12 13.37 20.10
C ILE A 9 4.82 11.99 20.70
N THR A 10 3.68 11.83 21.37
CA THR A 10 3.27 10.55 21.97
C THR A 10 3.02 9.50 20.89
N GLY A 11 2.34 9.86 19.80
CA GLY A 11 2.11 8.96 18.67
C GLY A 11 3.42 8.51 18.00
N LEU A 12 4.36 9.43 17.80
CA LEU A 12 5.68 9.10 17.22
C LEU A 12 6.49 8.17 18.12
N ARG A 13 6.45 8.36 19.44
CA ARG A 13 7.12 7.46 20.40
C ARG A 13 6.50 6.07 20.39
N ALA A 14 5.16 5.97 20.37
CA ALA A 14 4.50 4.68 20.31
C ALA A 14 4.87 3.89 19.03
N ILE A 15 5.05 4.59 17.90
CA ILE A 15 5.54 3.98 16.66
C ILE A 15 7.00 3.55 16.80
N ALA A 16 7.88 4.39 17.35
CA ALA A 16 9.28 4.04 17.58
C ALA A 16 9.42 2.80 18.49
N ASP A 17 8.69 2.77 19.61
CA ASP A 17 8.67 1.64 20.53
C ASP A 17 8.16 0.35 19.87
N LEU A 18 7.21 0.46 18.93
CA LEU A 18 6.71 -0.67 18.16
C LEU A 18 7.77 -1.19 17.19
N LEU A 19 8.47 -0.29 16.49
CA LEU A 19 9.56 -0.64 15.56
C LEU A 19 10.74 -1.29 16.31
N GLU A 20 11.07 -0.83 17.51
CA GLU A 20 12.09 -1.45 18.36
C GLU A 20 11.72 -2.87 18.80
N LYS A 21 10.45 -3.11 19.11
CA LYS A 21 9.95 -4.43 19.56
C LYS A 21 9.82 -5.44 18.43
N ILE A 22 9.77 -4.98 17.18
CA ILE A 22 9.61 -5.82 16.00
C ILE A 22 10.78 -5.49 15.04
N PRO A 23 12.01 -5.93 15.37
CA PRO A 23 13.20 -5.63 14.55
C PRO A 23 13.13 -6.29 13.16
N GLU A 24 12.18 -7.22 12.96
CA GLU A 24 11.91 -7.92 11.71
C GLU A 24 10.94 -7.14 10.80
N LEU A 25 10.50 -5.94 11.20
CA LEU A 25 9.69 -5.09 10.34
C LEU A 25 10.48 -4.86 9.04
N PRO A 26 9.95 -5.29 7.90
CA PRO A 26 10.75 -5.35 6.68
C PRO A 26 11.17 -3.93 6.29
N HIS A 27 12.47 -3.66 6.47
CA HIS A 27 13.13 -2.50 5.89
C HIS A 27 13.27 -2.76 4.39
N TYR A 28 12.34 -2.22 3.62
CA TYR A 28 12.41 -2.34 2.17
C TYR A 28 13.40 -1.30 1.62
N ASP A 29 14.62 -1.73 1.31
CA ASP A 29 15.63 -0.89 0.63
C ASP A 29 15.09 -0.30 -0.69
N TYR A 30 14.15 -1.02 -1.32
CA TYR A 30 13.40 -0.60 -2.48
C TYR A 30 11.91 -0.89 -2.28
N GLY A 31 11.24 -0.02 -1.54
CA GLY A 31 9.79 -0.10 -1.35
C GLY A 31 9.29 0.76 -0.22
N PHE A 32 7.98 0.70 -0.01
CA PHE A 32 7.33 1.28 1.15
C PHE A 32 6.10 0.45 1.51
N PRO A 33 5.71 0.42 2.79
CA PRO A 33 4.47 -0.21 3.19
C PRO A 33 3.29 0.40 2.41
N SER A 34 2.51 -0.48 1.78
CA SER A 34 1.29 -0.12 1.07
C SER A 34 0.13 -0.88 1.68
N PHE A 35 -0.86 -0.15 2.17
CA PHE A 35 -2.03 -0.70 2.84
C PHE A 35 -3.26 -0.56 1.96
N ALA A 36 -4.03 -1.65 1.83
CA ALA A 36 -5.35 -1.62 1.22
C ALA A 36 -6.36 -1.08 2.23
N VAL A 37 -7.16 -0.08 1.84
CA VAL A 37 -8.24 0.42 2.68
C VAL A 37 -9.42 -0.55 2.59
N CYS A 38 -9.76 -1.17 3.72
CA CYS A 38 -10.86 -2.13 3.84
C CYS A 38 -12.24 -1.43 3.90
N GLY A 39 -13.30 -2.22 3.72
CA GLY A 39 -14.69 -1.76 3.64
C GLY A 39 -15.25 -1.89 2.23
N SER A 40 -16.48 -1.40 2.05
CA SER A 40 -17.08 -1.27 0.72
C SER A 40 -16.28 -0.26 -0.11
N ASP A 41 -16.44 -0.28 -1.43
CA ASP A 41 -15.79 0.69 -2.32
C ASP A 41 -16.12 2.13 -1.92
N GLU A 42 -17.39 2.45 -1.69
CA GLU A 42 -17.83 3.78 -1.29
C GLU A 42 -17.16 4.24 0.01
N GLU A 43 -17.15 3.38 1.04
CA GLU A 43 -16.51 3.68 2.32
C GLU A 43 -15.00 3.88 2.17
N ALA A 44 -14.34 3.00 1.43
CA ALA A 44 -12.90 3.04 1.25
C ALA A 44 -12.46 4.28 0.45
N PHE A 45 -13.19 4.62 -0.61
CA PHE A 45 -12.95 5.85 -1.38
C PHE A 45 -13.17 7.09 -0.53
N SER A 46 -14.28 7.14 0.20
CA SER A 46 -14.60 8.26 1.11
C SER A 46 -13.54 8.43 2.21
N ARG A 47 -13.02 7.34 2.77
CA ARG A 47 -11.93 7.39 3.77
C ARG A 47 -10.64 7.95 3.19
N ILE A 48 -10.28 7.60 1.96
CA ILE A 48 -9.08 8.13 1.30
C ILE A 48 -9.25 9.63 1.00
N ASP A 49 -10.45 10.06 0.59
CA ASP A 49 -10.76 11.48 0.40
C ASP A 49 -10.71 12.26 1.72
N ALA A 50 -11.30 11.72 2.80
CA ALA A 50 -11.24 12.32 4.13
C ALA A 50 -9.80 12.45 4.64
N ALA A 51 -8.96 11.43 4.39
CA ALA A 51 -7.54 11.47 4.74
C ALA A 51 -6.78 12.54 3.95
N ALA A 52 -7.03 12.68 2.64
CA ALA A 52 -6.43 13.74 1.82
C ALA A 52 -6.81 15.15 2.31
N THR A 53 -8.07 15.35 2.69
CA THR A 53 -8.53 16.61 3.29
C THR A 53 -7.81 16.88 4.61
N ALA A 54 -7.76 15.90 5.52
CA ALA A 54 -7.09 16.06 6.81
C ALA A 54 -5.59 16.37 6.67
N LEU A 55 -4.89 15.74 5.71
CA LEU A 55 -3.49 16.02 5.41
C LEU A 55 -3.29 17.45 4.89
N THR A 56 -4.21 17.91 4.03
CA THR A 56 -4.20 19.29 3.51
C THR A 56 -4.40 20.30 4.63
N GLU A 57 -5.40 20.09 5.50
CA GLU A 57 -5.69 20.96 6.64
C GLU A 57 -4.53 21.00 7.65
N ALA A 58 -3.81 19.88 7.82
CA ALA A 58 -2.64 19.78 8.68
C ALA A 58 -1.36 20.35 8.03
N GLY A 59 -1.39 20.77 6.77
CA GLY A 59 -0.22 21.23 6.03
C GLY A 59 0.84 20.14 5.79
N ILE A 60 0.44 18.87 5.83
CA ILE A 60 1.34 17.73 5.60
C ILE A 60 1.42 17.47 4.10
N LEU A 61 2.63 17.40 3.55
CA LEU A 61 2.84 17.07 2.15
C LEU A 61 2.48 15.60 1.89
N PHE A 62 1.67 15.37 0.86
CA PHE A 62 1.29 14.04 0.40
C PHE A 62 1.18 14.01 -1.12
N HIS A 63 1.33 12.82 -1.70
CA HIS A 63 1.08 12.57 -3.11
C HIS A 63 -0.22 11.81 -3.26
N ARG A 64 -1.12 12.30 -4.12
CA ARG A 64 -2.38 11.63 -4.44
C ARG A 64 -2.35 11.14 -5.88
N SER A 65 -2.72 9.89 -6.09
CA SER A 65 -2.88 9.30 -7.41
C SER A 65 -4.30 8.79 -7.57
N VAL A 66 -4.97 9.23 -8.63
CA VAL A 66 -6.30 8.79 -9.03
C VAL A 66 -6.17 8.08 -10.38
N SER A 67 -6.79 6.91 -10.48
CA SER A 67 -6.80 6.06 -11.67
C SER A 67 -8.22 5.53 -11.91
N PRO A 68 -8.56 5.07 -13.11
CA PRO A 68 -9.87 4.47 -13.35
C PRO A 68 -10.08 3.27 -12.41
N GLY A 69 -11.03 3.40 -11.48
CA GLY A 69 -11.32 2.35 -10.52
C GLY A 69 -10.32 2.25 -9.36
N GLY A 70 -9.55 3.29 -9.06
CA GLY A 70 -8.66 3.25 -7.90
C GLY A 70 -8.11 4.60 -7.48
N VAL A 71 -7.88 4.74 -6.18
CA VAL A 71 -7.28 5.93 -5.57
C VAL A 71 -6.21 5.53 -4.58
N SER A 72 -5.17 6.33 -4.48
CA SER A 72 -4.18 6.18 -3.43
C SER A 72 -3.64 7.51 -2.95
N ILE A 73 -3.22 7.52 -1.69
CA ILE A 73 -2.44 8.58 -1.07
C ILE A 73 -1.12 8.01 -0.60
N GLU A 74 -0.06 8.78 -0.74
CA GLU A 74 1.27 8.48 -0.25
C GLU A 74 1.74 9.63 0.63
N ILE A 75 2.22 9.30 1.82
CA ILE A 75 2.74 10.26 2.80
C ILE A 75 4.17 9.88 3.19
N ALA A 76 5.00 10.87 3.43
CA ALA A 76 6.33 10.68 4.00
C ALA A 76 6.34 11.17 5.44
N VAL A 77 6.59 10.28 6.39
CA VAL A 77 6.64 10.57 7.83
C VAL A 77 7.93 9.99 8.39
N ALA A 78 8.73 10.83 9.06
CA ALA A 78 9.98 10.43 9.69
C ALA A 78 10.96 9.67 8.76
N GLY A 79 11.07 10.10 7.49
CA GLY A 79 11.94 9.47 6.49
C GLY A 79 11.38 8.18 5.88
N MET A 80 10.22 7.72 6.34
CA MET A 80 9.53 6.54 5.80
C MET A 80 8.33 6.95 4.96
N ARG A 81 8.18 6.33 3.79
CA ARG A 81 7.01 6.50 2.93
C ARG A 81 5.95 5.48 3.31
N TYR A 82 4.69 5.88 3.24
CA TYR A 82 3.53 5.02 3.46
C TYR A 82 2.52 5.29 2.38
N ARG A 83 1.92 4.23 1.83
CA ARG A 83 0.84 4.34 0.85
C ARG A 83 -0.43 3.69 1.37
N PHE A 84 -1.55 4.35 1.12
CA PHE A 84 -2.89 3.82 1.35
C PHE A 84 -3.63 3.84 0.04
N SER A 85 -4.26 2.72 -0.34
CA SER A 85 -4.88 2.58 -1.66
C SER A 85 -6.17 1.77 -1.61
N ARG A 86 -7.04 2.06 -2.57
CA ARG A 86 -8.20 1.23 -2.91
C ARG A 86 -8.26 1.05 -4.42
N ILE A 87 -8.63 -0.15 -4.85
CA ILE A 87 -9.11 -0.44 -6.20
C ILE A 87 -10.55 -0.95 -6.06
N ASP A 88 -11.39 -0.66 -7.05
CA ASP A 88 -12.78 -1.12 -7.07
C ASP A 88 -12.83 -2.66 -7.08
N GLU A 89 -13.89 -3.22 -6.50
CA GLU A 89 -14.03 -4.67 -6.31
C GLU A 89 -13.99 -5.44 -7.64
N ARG A 90 -14.53 -4.86 -8.71
CA ARG A 90 -14.49 -5.46 -10.05
C ARG A 90 -13.04 -5.60 -10.54
N ARG A 91 -12.22 -4.56 -10.37
CA ARG A 91 -10.79 -4.58 -10.73
C ARG A 91 -9.95 -5.38 -9.75
N ALA A 92 -10.35 -5.47 -8.49
CA ALA A 92 -9.74 -6.40 -7.55
C ALA A 92 -9.92 -7.84 -8.04
N ALA A 93 -11.14 -8.22 -8.44
CA ALA A 93 -11.45 -9.53 -9.01
C ALA A 93 -10.71 -9.78 -10.34
N GLU A 94 -10.62 -8.79 -11.24
CA GLU A 94 -9.84 -8.90 -12.48
C GLU A 94 -8.34 -9.10 -12.21
N ASN A 95 -7.78 -8.37 -11.23
CA ASN A 95 -6.39 -8.51 -10.83
C ASN A 95 -6.12 -9.87 -10.19
N GLU A 96 -7.05 -10.36 -9.37
CA GLU A 96 -6.97 -11.69 -8.75
C GLU A 96 -7.05 -12.79 -9.81
N ALA A 97 -8.01 -12.70 -10.73
CA ALA A 97 -8.12 -13.62 -11.87
C ALA A 97 -6.82 -13.64 -12.69
N ARG A 98 -6.27 -12.46 -13.03
CA ARG A 98 -4.99 -12.36 -13.75
C ARG A 98 -3.83 -12.98 -12.97
N ARG A 99 -3.72 -12.74 -11.66
CA ARG A 99 -2.68 -13.33 -10.80
C ARG A 99 -2.80 -14.86 -10.70
N SER A 100 -4.03 -15.38 -10.67
CA SER A 100 -4.30 -16.82 -10.70
C SER A 100 -3.77 -17.47 -11.99
N TYR A 101 -3.83 -16.78 -13.13
CA TYR A 101 -3.21 -17.27 -14.37
C TYR A 101 -1.68 -17.20 -14.35
N CYS A 102 -1.08 -16.19 -13.70
CA CYS A 102 0.38 -16.05 -13.63
C CYS A 102 1.08 -17.21 -12.89
N GLY A 103 0.39 -17.91 -11.98
CA GLY A 103 0.93 -19.10 -11.32
C GLY A 103 0.85 -20.39 -12.16
N ASN A 104 0.04 -20.41 -13.22
CA ASN A 104 -0.26 -21.61 -14.01
C ASN A 104 0.40 -21.63 -15.39
N VAL A 105 1.08 -20.56 -15.81
CA VAL A 105 1.90 -20.57 -17.02
C VAL A 105 3.28 -21.13 -16.67
N GLN A 106 3.37 -22.46 -16.61
CA GLN A 106 4.64 -23.14 -16.89
C GLN A 106 4.83 -23.05 -18.41
N ALA A 107 5.67 -22.13 -18.88
CA ALA A 107 6.26 -22.30 -20.19
C ALA A 107 7.03 -23.62 -20.11
N GLY A 108 6.52 -24.65 -20.78
CA GLY A 108 7.10 -25.99 -20.73
C GLY A 108 8.59 -25.89 -21.04
N ASP A 109 9.40 -26.41 -20.11
CA ASP A 109 10.83 -26.58 -20.32
C ASP A 109 11.06 -27.33 -21.63
N GLU A 110 12.12 -26.90 -22.30
CA GLU A 110 12.67 -27.41 -23.55
C GLU A 110 12.55 -28.94 -23.65
N GLN A 111 11.93 -29.42 -24.74
CA GLN A 111 12.14 -30.80 -25.15
C GLN A 111 13.60 -30.98 -25.56
N ASP A 112 14.35 -31.52 -24.61
CA ASP A 112 15.62 -32.22 -24.78
C ASP A 112 15.53 -33.19 -25.96
N GLY A 113 16.14 -32.80 -27.07
CA GLY A 113 16.18 -33.52 -28.34
C GLY A 113 17.52 -34.22 -28.56
N GLY A 114 18.08 -34.86 -27.54
CA GLY A 114 19.24 -35.74 -27.68
C GLY A 114 18.89 -37.09 -28.31
N VAL A 115 18.89 -37.19 -29.64
CA VAL A 115 18.90 -38.50 -30.33
C VAL A 115 20.35 -38.90 -30.60
N ARG A 116 20.84 -39.87 -29.83
CA ARG A 116 21.96 -40.74 -30.22
C ARG A 116 21.44 -41.77 -31.21
N GLY A 117 22.05 -41.81 -32.39
CA GLY A 117 21.93 -42.85 -33.42
C GLY A 117 23.10 -42.72 -34.38
#